data_AF-L7WCW9-F1
#
_entry.id   AF-L7WCW9-F1
#
_cell.length_a   1.000
_cell.length_b   1.000
_cell.length_c   1.000
_cell.angle_alpha   90.00
_cell.angle_beta   90.00
_cell.angle_gamma   90.00
#
_symmetry.space_group_name_H-M   'P 1'
#
loop_
_entity.id
_entity.type
_entity.pdbx_description
1 polymer ?
#
loop_
_entity_poly.entity_id
_entity_poly.type
_entity_poly.pdbx_seq_one_letter_code
_entity_poly.pdbx_strand_id
1 'polypeptide(L)'
;MYENKIPDDFENSLWNDLCLHNSKKVHNVSEGNQVFIEFTEDKEIKVELYQNSILLDTMTLPGKPKKNYFTIRKGSHFFTLIILTSKVSKKTIIGNDANGDLLLSQGNSSNTMVLEDDLGDDFETVTATYMRLGDQRPGL
;
A
#
# COMPACT_ATOMS: atom_id res chain seq x y z
N MET A 1 -12.75 -1.94 7.14
CA MET A 1 -13.12 -2.88 6.07
C MET A 1 -13.34 -2.12 4.79
N TYR A 2 -12.79 -2.60 3.69
CA TYR A 2 -12.85 -1.96 2.38
C TYR A 2 -13.19 -2.97 1.29
N GLU A 3 -13.77 -2.50 0.19
CA GLU A 3 -13.89 -3.29 -1.02
C GLU A 3 -12.50 -3.59 -1.61
N ASN A 4 -12.28 -4.83 -2.05
CA ASN A 4 -11.03 -5.21 -2.72
C ASN A 4 -10.99 -4.82 -4.21
N LYS A 5 -11.80 -3.85 -4.64
CA LYS A 5 -11.88 -3.42 -6.05
C LYS A 5 -11.93 -1.90 -6.14
N ILE A 6 -11.53 -1.39 -7.30
CA ILE A 6 -11.78 -0.01 -7.71
C ILE A 6 -12.95 -0.06 -8.71
N PRO A 7 -13.92 0.86 -8.65
CA PRO A 7 -14.95 0.95 -9.69
C PRO A 7 -14.34 1.05 -11.09
N ASP A 8 -14.87 0.28 -12.04
CA ASP A 8 -14.44 0.23 -13.45
C ASP A 8 -13.01 -0.26 -13.72
N ASP A 9 -12.31 -0.81 -12.72
CA ASP A 9 -10.99 -1.43 -12.86
C ASP A 9 -11.01 -2.85 -12.32
N PHE A 10 -11.02 -3.81 -13.24
CA PHE A 10 -11.13 -5.24 -12.96
C PHE A 10 -9.76 -5.91 -12.73
N GLU A 11 -8.67 -5.22 -13.04
CA GLU A 11 -7.31 -5.77 -12.99
C GLU A 11 -6.62 -5.42 -11.66
N ASN A 12 -7.03 -4.33 -11.00
CA ASN A 12 -6.44 -3.87 -9.76
C ASN A 12 -7.29 -4.22 -8.53
N SER A 13 -6.60 -4.45 -7.41
CA SER A 13 -7.24 -4.74 -6.12
C SER A 13 -6.41 -4.20 -4.97
N LEU A 14 -7.08 -3.82 -3.88
CA LEU A 14 -6.42 -3.30 -2.68
C LEU A 14 -5.39 -4.29 -2.13
N TRP A 15 -5.75 -5.57 -2.11
CA TRP A 15 -4.86 -6.63 -1.68
C TRP A 15 -3.59 -6.70 -2.53
N ASN A 16 -3.72 -6.65 -3.86
CA ASN A 16 -2.57 -6.72 -4.76
C ASN A 16 -1.71 -5.44 -4.69
N ASP A 17 -2.34 -4.29 -4.50
CA ASP A 17 -1.65 -3.02 -4.26
C ASP A 17 -0.78 -3.07 -3.00
N LEU A 18 -1.28 -3.72 -1.95
CA LEU A 18 -0.54 -3.93 -0.71
C LEU A 18 0.52 -5.04 -0.86
N CYS A 19 0.27 -6.07 -1.67
CA CYS A 19 1.22 -7.14 -2.01
C CYS A 19 2.43 -6.66 -2.81
N LEU A 20 2.43 -5.43 -3.33
CA LEU A 20 3.66 -4.83 -3.84
C LEU A 20 4.79 -4.86 -2.81
N HIS A 21 4.47 -4.84 -1.51
CA HIS A 21 5.44 -4.98 -0.43
C HIS A 21 5.75 -6.43 -0.05
N ASN A 22 4.97 -7.40 -0.55
CA ASN A 22 5.14 -8.84 -0.33
C ASN A 22 4.66 -9.65 -1.55
N SER A 23 5.49 -9.76 -2.58
CA SER A 23 5.11 -10.31 -3.90
C SER A 23 4.76 -11.80 -3.91
N LYS A 24 4.96 -12.53 -2.80
CA LYS A 24 4.58 -13.94 -2.66
C LYS A 24 3.10 -14.14 -2.30
N LYS A 25 2.38 -13.05 -2.01
CA LYS A 25 1.02 -13.05 -1.48
C LYS A 25 -0.03 -12.56 -2.49
N VAL A 26 0.32 -12.42 -3.77
CA VAL A 26 -0.61 -11.97 -4.81
C VAL A 26 -1.77 -12.96 -4.96
N HIS A 27 -3.01 -12.45 -5.05
CA HIS A 27 -4.20 -13.24 -5.34
C HIS A 27 -4.82 -12.80 -6.67
N ASN A 28 -5.56 -13.69 -7.32
CA ASN A 28 -6.41 -13.30 -8.44
C ASN A 28 -7.48 -12.32 -7.94
N VAL A 29 -7.79 -11.30 -8.74
CA VAL A 29 -8.88 -10.38 -8.46
C VAL A 29 -10.19 -11.15 -8.61
N SER A 30 -10.89 -11.34 -7.51
CA SER A 30 -12.19 -12.02 -7.47
C SER A 30 -13.26 -11.06 -6.97
N GLU A 31 -14.44 -11.11 -7.60
CA GLU A 31 -15.60 -10.36 -7.15
C GLU A 31 -15.99 -10.73 -5.71
N GLY A 32 -16.45 -9.74 -4.95
CA GLY A 32 -16.88 -9.91 -3.57
C GLY A 32 -15.75 -10.04 -2.55
N ASN A 33 -14.48 -9.93 -2.97
CA ASN A 33 -13.37 -9.88 -2.04
C ASN A 33 -13.40 -8.58 -1.21
N GLN A 34 -13.03 -8.69 0.06
CA GLN A 34 -13.01 -7.59 1.02
C GLN A 34 -11.66 -7.59 1.74
N VAL A 35 -11.17 -6.40 2.09
CA VAL A 35 -9.91 -6.24 2.82
C VAL A 35 -10.14 -5.53 4.13
N PHE A 36 -9.78 -6.19 5.23
CA PHE A 36 -9.71 -5.57 6.54
C PHE A 36 -8.30 -5.06 6.79
N ILE A 37 -8.19 -3.83 7.30
CA ILE A 37 -6.92 -3.21 7.66
C ILE A 37 -7.03 -2.72 9.10
N GLU A 38 -6.08 -3.12 9.92
CA GLU A 38 -5.95 -2.73 11.32
C GLU A 38 -4.59 -2.08 11.55
N PHE A 39 -4.60 -0.86 12.08
CA PHE A 39 -3.39 -0.19 12.55
C PHE A 39 -3.02 -0.71 13.92
N THR A 40 -1.82 -1.27 14.06
CA THR A 40 -1.31 -1.70 15.35
C THR A 40 -0.42 -0.60 15.95
N GLU A 41 -0.33 -0.55 17.29
CA GLU A 41 0.54 0.41 17.99
C GLU A 41 2.03 0.19 17.67
N ASP A 42 2.38 -0.99 17.14
CA ASP A 42 3.75 -1.46 16.87
C ASP A 42 4.35 -0.99 15.55
N LYS A 43 3.81 0.08 14.94
CA LYS A 43 4.25 0.61 13.62
C LYS A 43 4.05 -0.40 12.48
N GLU A 44 3.02 -1.23 12.59
CA GLU A 44 2.64 -2.18 11.54
C GLU A 44 1.16 -1.99 11.18
N ILE A 45 0.79 -2.48 10.01
CA ILE A 45 -0.61 -2.75 9.70
C ILE A 45 -0.80 -4.24 9.52
N LYS A 46 -1.89 -4.76 10.09
CA LYS A 46 -2.38 -6.10 9.79
C LYS A 46 -3.44 -5.98 8.71
N VAL A 47 -3.34 -6.84 7.71
CA VAL A 47 -4.22 -6.87 6.56
C VAL A 47 -4.77 -8.28 6.41
N GLU A 48 -6.07 -8.40 6.25
CA GLU A 48 -6.78 -9.67 6.14
C GLU A 48 -7.64 -9.64 4.86
N LEU A 49 -7.53 -10.68 4.03
CA LEU A 49 -8.33 -10.85 2.81
C LEU A 49 -9.49 -11.78 3.10
N TYR A 50 -10.70 -11.35 2.76
CA TYR A 50 -11.92 -12.12 2.91
C TYR A 50 -12.62 -12.32 1.58
N GLN A 51 -13.34 -13.44 1.47
CA GLN A 51 -14.35 -13.68 0.43
C GLN A 51 -15.55 -14.37 1.05
N ASN A 52 -16.75 -13.82 0.87
CA ASN A 52 -17.99 -14.39 1.44
C ASN A 52 -17.87 -14.72 2.94
N SER A 53 -17.28 -13.80 3.71
CA SER A 53 -16.99 -13.94 5.15
C SER A 53 -15.95 -15.01 5.54
N ILE A 54 -15.28 -15.65 4.58
CA ILE A 54 -14.20 -16.60 4.82
C ILE A 54 -12.86 -15.87 4.72
N LEU A 55 -12.01 -16.03 5.74
CA LEU A 55 -10.63 -15.52 5.71
C LEU A 55 -9.80 -16.34 4.71
N LEU A 56 -9.31 -15.68 3.66
CA LEU A 56 -8.48 -16.30 2.62
C LEU A 56 -6.99 -16.19 2.93
N ASP A 57 -6.53 -15.02 3.37
CA ASP A 57 -5.12 -14.78 3.63
C ASP A 57 -4.90 -13.60 4.59
N THR A 58 -3.68 -13.50 5.13
CA THR A 58 -3.24 -12.41 6.00
C THR A 58 -1.83 -11.95 5.63
N MET A 59 -1.56 -10.67 5.87
CA MET A 59 -0.21 -10.12 5.83
C MET A 59 -0.03 -9.01 6.87
N THR A 60 1.19 -8.90 7.36
CA THR A 60 1.62 -7.79 8.21
C THR A 60 2.60 -6.94 7.44
N LEU A 61 2.34 -5.65 7.34
CA LEU A 61 3.18 -4.71 6.61
C LEU A 61 3.82 -3.71 7.58
N PRO A 62 5.15 -3.66 7.68
CA PRO A 62 5.82 -2.68 8.53
C PRO A 62 5.73 -1.30 7.92
N GLY A 63 5.59 -0.29 8.78
CA GLY A 63 5.52 1.09 8.33
C GLY A 63 5.74 2.11 9.43
N LYS A 64 5.19 3.30 9.24
CA LYS A 64 5.29 4.40 10.21
C LYS A 64 3.98 5.18 10.22
N PRO A 65 3.33 5.33 11.39
CA PRO A 65 2.21 6.24 11.53
C PRO A 65 2.69 7.69 11.38
N LYS A 66 1.86 8.49 10.74
CA LYS A 66 1.92 9.96 10.69
C LYS A 66 0.58 10.49 11.16
N LYS A 67 0.49 11.81 11.36
CA LYS A 67 -0.67 12.46 11.99
C LYS A 67 -2.01 12.03 11.39
N ASN A 68 -2.10 11.91 10.06
CA ASN A 68 -3.34 11.61 9.34
C ASN A 68 -3.22 10.44 8.33
N TYR A 69 -2.07 9.76 8.28
CA TYR A 69 -1.81 8.71 7.29
C TYR A 69 -0.74 7.75 7.80
N PHE A 70 -0.60 6.61 7.15
CA PHE A 70 0.42 5.62 7.44
C PHE A 70 1.31 5.40 6.21
N THR A 71 2.61 5.24 6.43
CA THR A 71 3.56 5.00 5.34
C THR A 71 4.14 3.60 5.41
N ILE A 72 4.03 2.86 4.32
CA ILE A 72 4.65 1.55 4.09
C ILE A 72 5.84 1.75 3.15
N ARG A 73 6.98 1.13 3.46
CA ARG A 73 8.16 1.19 2.58
C ARG A 73 8.63 -0.23 2.29
N LYS A 74 8.74 -0.57 1.01
CA LYS A 74 9.46 -1.78 0.61
C LYS A 74 10.95 -1.56 0.77
N GLY A 75 11.67 -2.62 1.13
CA GLY A 75 13.14 -2.65 1.21
C GLY A 75 13.78 -1.93 0.02
N SER A 76 14.90 -1.26 0.28
CA SER A 76 15.50 -0.36 -0.68
C SER A 76 16.50 -1.09 -1.55
N HIS A 77 16.43 -0.86 -2.85
CA HIS A 77 17.45 -1.35 -3.76
C HIS A 77 18.59 -0.33 -3.77
N PHE A 78 19.78 -0.81 -3.38
CA PHE A 78 21.01 -0.06 -3.50
C PHE A 78 21.65 -0.41 -4.83
N PHE A 79 21.90 0.58 -5.67
CA PHE A 79 22.76 0.42 -6.83
C PHE A 79 23.94 1.37 -6.66
N THR A 80 25.15 0.81 -6.65
CA THR A 80 26.40 1.58 -6.56
C THR A 80 27.02 1.61 -7.95
N LEU A 81 26.97 2.76 -8.62
CA LEU A 81 27.99 3.11 -9.61
C LEU A 81 29.09 3.88 -8.87
N ILE A 82 30.33 3.83 -9.38
CA ILE A 82 31.55 4.27 -8.70
C ILE A 82 31.52 5.75 -8.19
N ILE A 83 30.51 6.55 -8.55
CA ILE A 83 30.34 7.96 -8.15
C ILE A 83 28.90 8.30 -7.68
N LEU A 84 27.95 7.36 -7.71
CA LEU A 84 26.54 7.61 -7.39
C LEU A 84 25.97 6.50 -6.51
N THR A 85 25.53 6.86 -5.31
CA THR A 85 24.68 5.98 -4.48
C THR A 85 23.24 6.48 -4.57
N SER A 86 22.43 5.75 -5.33
CA SER A 86 21.00 6.00 -5.43
C SER A 86 20.25 4.89 -4.71
N LYS A 87 19.38 5.30 -3.79
CA LYS A 87 18.52 4.40 -3.04
C LYS A 87 17.08 4.61 -3.52
N VAL A 88 16.62 3.75 -4.42
CA VAL A 88 15.23 3.76 -4.87
C VAL A 88 14.42 2.80 -4.00
N SER A 89 13.38 3.33 -3.37
CA SER A 89 12.43 2.54 -2.56
C SER A 89 11.00 2.84 -2.97
N LYS A 90 10.18 1.80 -3.17
CA LYS A 90 8.75 1.98 -3.39
C LYS A 90 8.09 2.32 -2.06
N LYS A 91 7.38 3.46 -2.03
CA LYS A 91 6.68 3.98 -0.86
C LYS A 91 5.19 3.97 -1.15
N THR A 92 4.41 3.42 -0.23
CA THR A 92 2.95 3.51 -0.25
C THR A 92 2.50 4.35 0.93
N ILE A 93 1.61 5.30 0.66
CA ILE A 93 0.92 6.11 1.66
C ILE A 93 -0.52 5.64 1.67
N ILE A 94 -1.05 5.32 2.84
CA ILE A 94 -2.46 5.00 3.03
C ILE A 94 -3.08 5.94 4.05
N GLY A 95 -4.32 6.34 3.82
CA GLY A 95 -5.10 7.16 4.73
C GLY A 95 -6.57 7.14 4.34
N ASN A 96 -7.42 7.70 5.19
CA ASN A 96 -8.84 7.80 4.89
C ASN A 96 -9.18 9.21 4.41
N ASP A 97 -10.07 9.30 3.44
CA ASP A 97 -10.66 10.57 3.02
C ASP A 97 -11.75 11.03 4.01
N ALA A 98 -12.47 12.10 3.66
CA ALA A 98 -13.55 12.65 4.49
C ALA A 98 -14.78 11.72 4.59
N ASN A 99 -14.98 10.82 3.63
CA ASN A 99 -16.05 9.83 3.63
C ASN A 99 -15.64 8.54 4.37
N GLY A 100 -14.36 8.42 4.70
CA GLY A 100 -13.77 7.23 5.31
C GLY A 100 -13.28 6.21 4.28
N ASP A 101 -13.31 6.51 2.98
CA ASP A 101 -12.76 5.65 1.93
C ASP A 101 -11.23 5.63 2.01
N LEU A 102 -10.63 4.50 1.66
CA LEU A 102 -9.19 4.33 1.73
C LEU A 102 -8.53 4.95 0.50
N LEU A 103 -7.77 6.01 0.71
CA LEU A 103 -6.85 6.56 -0.26
C LEU A 103 -5.51 5.84 -0.16
N LEU A 104 -5.03 5.36 -1.30
CA LEU A 104 -3.74 4.74 -1.44
C LEU A 104 -2.97 5.49 -2.53
N SER A 105 -1.76 5.93 -2.19
CA SER A 105 -0.84 6.60 -3.13
C SER A 105 0.50 5.87 -3.12
N GLN A 106 1.01 5.55 -4.30
CA GLN A 106 2.25 4.83 -4.49
C GLN A 106 3.20 5.61 -5.37
N GLY A 107 4.46 5.65 -4.98
CA GLY A 107 5.51 6.26 -5.78
C GLY A 107 6.88 5.69 -5.41
N ASN A 108 7.84 5.96 -6.27
CA ASN A 108 9.24 5.71 -5.96
C ASN A 108 9.77 6.90 -5.13
N SER A 109 10.60 6.59 -4.14
CA SER A 109 11.35 7.58 -3.39
C SER A 109 12.82 7.29 -3.64
N SER A 110 13.51 8.21 -4.32
CA SER A 110 14.96 8.23 -4.41
C SER A 110 15.54 9.12 -3.31
N ASN A 111 16.60 8.64 -2.66
CA ASN A 111 17.60 9.52 -2.09
C ASN A 111 18.83 9.40 -2.97
N THR A 112 19.00 10.34 -3.90
CA THR A 112 20.25 10.49 -4.66
C THR A 112 21.11 11.48 -3.90
N MET A 113 22.26 11.06 -3.38
CA MET A 113 23.24 11.98 -2.80
C MET A 113 24.19 12.42 -3.92
N VAL A 114 23.79 13.44 -4.69
CA VAL A 114 24.65 14.10 -5.68
C VAL A 114 25.21 15.37 -5.04
N LEU A 115 26.53 15.53 -5.04
CA LEU A 115 27.13 16.85 -4.89
C LEU A 115 26.81 17.61 -6.19
N GLU A 116 25.96 18.62 -6.08
CA GLU A 116 25.52 19.58 -7.11
C GLU A 116 24.24 19.22 -7.91
N ASP A 117 23.31 20.17 -7.83
CA ASP A 117 22.13 20.51 -8.63
C ASP A 117 21.04 19.47 -8.94
N ASP A 118 19.91 19.68 -8.25
CA ASP A 118 18.53 19.71 -8.75
C ASP A 118 18.30 19.06 -10.13
N LEU A 119 18.02 17.76 -10.12
CA LEU A 119 17.34 17.07 -11.21
C LEU A 119 15.95 16.70 -10.72
N GLY A 120 14.96 17.45 -11.20
CA GLY A 120 13.53 17.23 -10.95
C GLY A 120 13.14 15.81 -11.32
N ASP A 121 12.69 15.06 -10.32
CA ASP A 121 12.32 13.66 -10.46
C ASP A 121 10.80 13.58 -10.67
N ASP A 122 10.38 13.49 -11.94
CA ASP A 122 9.01 13.18 -12.35
C ASP A 122 8.70 11.72 -11.96
N PHE A 123 8.43 11.50 -10.67
CA PHE A 123 7.96 10.20 -10.20
C PHE A 123 6.49 10.00 -10.55
N GLU A 124 6.22 9.05 -11.45
CA GLU A 124 4.88 8.56 -11.74
C GLU A 124 4.22 8.07 -10.44
N THR A 125 3.22 8.82 -9.97
CA THR A 125 2.50 8.55 -8.73
C THR A 125 1.17 7.88 -9.08
N VAL A 126 0.99 6.64 -8.65
CA VAL A 126 -0.27 5.92 -8.81
C VAL A 126 -1.15 6.20 -7.59
N THR A 127 -2.40 6.58 -7.81
CA THR A 127 -3.36 6.83 -6.74
C THR A 127 -4.62 5.99 -6.97
N ALA A 128 -5.10 5.32 -5.92
CA ALA A 128 -6.29 4.50 -5.91
C ALA A 128 -7.17 4.85 -4.70
N THR A 129 -8.48 4.70 -4.87
CA THR A 129 -9.47 4.89 -3.80
C THR A 129 -10.31 3.64 -3.67
N TYR A 130 -10.43 3.11 -2.45
CA TYR A 130 -11.21 1.91 -2.14
C TYR A 130 -12.34 2.23 -1.17
N MET A 131 -13.56 1.85 -1.56
CA MET A 131 -14.76 2.16 -0.80
C MET A 131 -14.75 1.48 0.57
N ARG A 132 -15.11 2.22 1.61
CA ARG A 132 -15.26 1.68 2.97
C ARG A 132 -16.58 0.94 3.11
N LEU A 133 -16.49 -0.26 3.68
CA LEU A 133 -17.63 -1.13 3.98
C LEU A 133 -18.05 -1.08 5.46
N GLY A 134 -17.16 -0.60 6.35
CA GLY A 134 -17.42 -0.50 7.78
C GLY A 134 -16.19 -0.81 8.63
N ASP A 135 -16.37 -0.94 9.95
CA ASP A 135 -15.27 -1.14 10.92
C ASP A 135 -15.15 -2.57 11.43
N GLN A 136 -16.11 -3.44 11.12
CA GLN A 136 -16.14 -4.81 11.63
C GLN A 136 -15.48 -5.79 10.66
N ARG A 137 -14.93 -6.87 11.21
CA ARG A 137 -14.56 -8.05 10.43
C ARG A 137 -15.84 -8.79 9.99
N PRO A 138 -15.81 -9.57 8.90
CA PRO A 138 -17.00 -10.31 8.48
C PRO A 138 -17.34 -11.39 9.50
N GLY A 139 -18.62 -11.51 9.85
CA GLY A 139 -19.12 -12.57 10.75
C GLY A 139 -18.91 -12.33 12.26
N LEU A 140 -18.57 -11.11 12.66
CA LEU A 140 -18.63 -10.63 14.06
C LEU A 140 -19.84 -9.71 14.29
#